data_AF-A0A8H8ZBC8-F1
#
_entry.id   AF-A0A8H8ZBC8-F1
#
_cell.length_a   1.000
_cell.length_b   1.000
_cell.length_c   1.000
_cell.angle_alpha   90.00
_cell.angle_beta   90.00
_cell.angle_gamma   90.00
#
_symmetry.space_group_name_H-M   'P 1'
#
loop_
_entity.id
_entity.type
_entity.pdbx_description
1 polymer ?
#
loop_
_entity_poly.entity_id
_entity_poly.type
_entity_poly.pdbx_seq_one_letter_code
_entity_poly.pdbx_strand_id
1 'polypeptide(L)'
;MLSAFVIGAYSAYWLWNNNQPKPFFKDYKTVAEINGCHFNVTEDTIDGLKEFDKYKTRILDSGINCKKYPWLYFPLAKSSPGMIVMACNKNYNQHEVADCLTLSYREVNRD
;
A
#
# COMPACT_ATOMS: atom_id res chain seq x y z
N MET A 1 2.69 24.92 39.94
CA MET A 1 1.72 23.86 39.60
C MET A 1 1.28 23.93 38.14
N LEU A 2 0.84 25.08 37.63
CA LEU A 2 0.46 25.25 36.20
C LEU A 2 1.59 24.94 35.21
N SER A 3 2.82 25.36 35.52
CA SER A 3 4.00 25.11 34.67
C SER A 3 4.28 23.61 34.45
N ALA A 4 4.21 22.80 35.51
CA ALA A 4 4.38 21.35 35.41
C ALA A 4 3.27 20.69 34.59
N PHE A 5 2.04 21.22 34.66
CA PHE A 5 0.90 20.73 33.87
C PHE A 5 1.06 21.00 32.38
N VAL A 6 1.55 22.18 32.01
CA VAL A 6 1.82 22.54 30.60
C VAL A 6 2.94 21.67 30.02
N ILE A 7 4.02 21.47 30.79
CA ILE A 7 5.15 20.63 30.36
C ILE A 7 4.70 19.18 30.20
N GLY A 8 3.90 18.66 31.14
CA GLY A 8 3.34 17.30 31.07
C GLY A 8 2.37 17.10 29.90
N ALA A 9 1.50 18.08 29.63
CA ALA A 9 0.59 18.03 28.49
C ALA A 9 1.34 18.06 27.15
N TYR A 10 2.39 18.89 27.05
CA TYR A 10 3.19 19.01 25.85
C TYR A 10 4.01 17.73 25.57
N SER A 11 4.63 17.15 26.60
CA SER A 11 5.39 15.90 26.45
C SER A 11 4.49 14.73 26.09
N ALA A 12 3.29 14.64 26.68
CA ALA A 12 2.29 13.63 26.33
C ALA A 12 1.79 13.81 24.89
N TYR A 13 1.50 15.04 24.46
CA TYR A 13 1.11 15.34 23.07
C TYR A 13 2.22 14.98 22.08
N TRP A 14 3.47 15.33 22.39
CA TRP A 14 4.62 15.02 21.55
C TRP A 14 4.84 13.51 21.41
N LEU A 15 4.78 12.76 22.53
CA LEU A 15 4.84 11.30 22.54
C LEU A 15 3.69 10.68 21.74
N TRP A 16 2.47 11.19 21.92
CA TRP A 16 1.28 10.71 21.19
C TRP A 16 1.44 10.89 19.68
N ASN A 17 1.92 12.06 19.24
CA ASN A 17 2.08 12.37 17.83
C ASN A 17 3.22 11.58 17.16
N ASN A 18 4.32 11.33 17.89
CA ASN A 18 5.43 10.52 17.38
C ASN A 18 5.13 9.01 17.36
N ASN A 19 4.29 8.54 18.28
CA ASN A 19 3.90 7.13 18.36
C ASN A 19 2.65 6.79 17.54
N GLN A 20 2.10 7.75 16.78
CA GLN A 20 1.06 7.41 15.81
C GLN A 20 1.62 6.41 14.80
N PRO A 21 0.97 5.26 14.58
CA PRO A 21 1.39 4.33 13.55
C PRO A 21 1.40 5.08 12.21
N LYS A 22 2.56 5.08 11.52
CA LYS A 22 2.64 5.62 10.17
C LYS A 22 1.63 4.85 9.31
N PRO A 23 0.84 5.52 8.45
CA PRO A 23 -0.10 4.81 7.60
C PRO A 23 0.67 3.80 6.75
N PHE A 24 0.22 2.54 6.75
CA PHE A 24 0.89 1.39 6.13
C PHE A 24 1.29 1.65 4.66
N PHE A 25 0.52 2.50 3.97
CA PHE A 25 0.72 2.83 2.55
C PHE A 25 1.64 4.02 2.27
N LYS A 26 2.18 4.68 3.30
CA LYS A 26 2.98 5.90 3.16
C LYS A 26 4.21 5.73 2.26
N ASP A 27 4.79 4.54 2.26
CA ASP A 27 6.01 4.22 1.52
C ASP A 27 5.73 3.71 0.09
N TYR A 28 4.45 3.64 -0.31
CA TYR A 28 4.05 3.21 -1.65
C TYR A 28 4.10 4.39 -2.62
N LYS A 29 4.68 4.16 -3.79
CA LYS A 29 4.75 5.13 -4.89
C LYS A 29 3.94 4.65 -6.07
N THR A 30 3.22 5.55 -6.73
CA THR A 30 2.56 5.25 -8.00
C THR A 30 3.63 5.07 -9.09
N VAL A 31 3.72 3.88 -9.66
CA VAL A 31 4.69 3.55 -10.72
C VAL A 31 4.07 3.50 -12.11
N ALA A 32 2.75 3.27 -12.20
CA ALA A 32 2.03 3.25 -13.46
C ALA A 32 0.55 3.56 -13.27
N GLU A 33 -0.07 4.07 -14.33
CA GLU A 33 -1.51 4.20 -14.46
C GLU A 33 -1.96 3.55 -15.77
N ILE A 34 -2.80 2.52 -15.67
CA ILE A 34 -3.22 1.72 -16.83
C ILE A 34 -4.71 1.42 -16.71
N ASN A 35 -5.49 1.74 -17.75
CA ASN A 35 -6.94 1.49 -17.78
C ASN A 35 -7.70 2.07 -16.55
N GLY A 36 -7.20 3.17 -15.98
CA GLY A 36 -7.76 3.81 -14.79
C GLY A 36 -7.39 3.14 -13.45
N CYS A 37 -6.52 2.13 -13.47
CA CYS A 37 -5.89 1.58 -12.27
C CYS A 37 -4.56 2.29 -12.00
N HIS A 38 -4.41 2.88 -10.81
CA HIS A 38 -3.17 3.40 -10.25
C HIS A 38 -2.43 2.28 -9.52
N PHE A 39 -1.27 1.89 -10.05
CA PHE A 39 -0.42 0.87 -9.45
C PHE A 39 0.56 1.53 -8.49
N ASN A 40 0.38 1.27 -7.21
CA ASN A 40 1.22 1.77 -6.13
C ASN A 40 2.03 0.62 -5.56
N VAL A 41 3.35 0.78 -5.48
CA VAL A 41 4.26 -0.27 -5.03
C VAL A 41 5.29 0.29 -4.07
N THR A 42 5.79 -0.58 -3.18
CA THR A 42 7.01 -0.28 -2.41
C THR A 42 8.20 -0.72 -3.24
N GLU A 43 9.16 0.18 -3.48
CA GLU A 43 10.44 -0.17 -4.11
C GLU A 43 11.36 -0.79 -3.06
N ASP A 44 11.55 -2.10 -3.14
CA ASP A 44 12.47 -2.86 -2.30
C ASP A 44 13.77 -3.24 -3.02
N THR A 45 13.85 -3.17 -4.37
CA THR A 45 15.06 -3.49 -5.13
C THR A 45 15.19 -2.77 -6.49
N ILE A 46 16.42 -2.66 -7.01
CA ILE A 46 16.77 -2.10 -8.34
C ILE A 46 16.10 -2.87 -9.50
N ASP A 47 15.74 -4.14 -9.30
CA ASP A 47 15.05 -5.00 -10.28
C ASP A 47 13.51 -4.93 -10.24
N GLY A 48 12.92 -4.14 -9.34
CA GLY A 48 11.47 -4.15 -9.06
C GLY A 48 10.58 -3.91 -10.28
N LEU A 49 11.05 -3.17 -11.29
CA LEU A 49 10.31 -2.89 -12.52
C LEU A 49 10.08 -4.15 -13.40
N LYS A 50 11.00 -5.12 -13.39
CA LYS A 50 10.80 -6.39 -14.13
C LYS A 50 9.74 -7.26 -13.48
N GLU A 51 9.72 -7.31 -12.15
CA GLU A 51 8.68 -8.00 -11.38
C GLU A 51 7.34 -7.31 -11.55
N PHE A 52 7.32 -5.97 -11.61
CA PHE A 52 6.10 -5.21 -11.86
C PHE A 52 5.37 -5.68 -13.13
N ASP A 53 6.07 -5.87 -14.25
CA ASP A 53 5.43 -6.32 -15.50
C ASP A 53 4.78 -7.71 -15.40
N LYS A 54 5.43 -8.65 -14.68
CA LYS A 54 4.89 -9.99 -14.40
C LYS A 54 3.59 -9.91 -13.61
N TYR A 55 3.57 -9.08 -12.56
CA TYR A 55 2.43 -8.96 -11.66
C TYR A 55 1.30 -8.12 -12.23
N LYS A 56 1.62 -7.03 -12.92
CA LYS A 56 0.69 -6.17 -13.65
C LYS A 56 -0.25 -6.99 -14.53
N THR A 57 0.32 -7.90 -15.32
CA THR A 57 -0.46 -8.75 -16.24
C THR A 57 -1.42 -9.66 -15.46
N ARG A 58 -0.94 -10.35 -14.42
CA ARG A 58 -1.80 -11.20 -13.57
C ARG A 58 -2.92 -10.43 -12.89
N ILE A 59 -2.66 -9.20 -12.44
CA ILE A 59 -3.66 -8.37 -11.78
C ILE A 59 -4.76 -7.96 -12.77
N LEU A 60 -4.39 -7.55 -13.97
CA LEU A 60 -5.35 -7.20 -15.01
C LEU A 60 -6.16 -8.43 -15.46
N ASP A 61 -5.51 -9.58 -15.62
CA ASP A 61 -6.15 -10.85 -16.00
C ASP A 61 -7.14 -11.38 -14.95
N SER A 62 -7.01 -10.96 -13.68
CA SER A 62 -7.98 -11.31 -12.63
C SER A 62 -9.37 -10.72 -12.83
N GLY A 63 -9.54 -9.80 -13.79
CA GLY A 63 -10.81 -9.13 -14.06
C GLY A 63 -11.13 -8.01 -13.08
N ILE A 64 -10.12 -7.43 -12.44
CA ILE A 64 -10.32 -6.34 -11.49
C ILE A 64 -11.00 -5.14 -12.17
N ASN A 65 -12.05 -4.62 -11.53
CA ASN A 65 -12.76 -3.46 -12.02
C ASN A 65 -12.09 -2.17 -11.53
N CYS A 66 -11.17 -1.62 -12.33
CA CYS A 66 -10.47 -0.37 -12.05
C CYS A 66 -11.41 0.84 -11.86
N LYS A 67 -12.65 0.81 -12.39
CA LYS A 67 -13.62 1.89 -12.14
C LYS A 67 -14.15 1.87 -10.71
N LYS A 68 -14.23 0.69 -10.10
CA LYS A 68 -14.71 0.50 -8.71
C LYS A 68 -13.56 0.54 -7.70
N TYR A 69 -12.41 -0.02 -8.06
CA TYR A 69 -11.21 -0.07 -7.23
C TYR A 69 -9.98 0.43 -8.01
N PRO A 70 -9.84 1.75 -8.23
CA PRO A 70 -8.76 2.31 -9.03
C PRO A 70 -7.40 2.26 -8.33
N TRP A 71 -7.32 2.12 -7.00
CA TRP A 71 -6.06 2.22 -6.27
C TRP A 71 -5.53 0.85 -5.89
N LEU A 72 -4.46 0.39 -6.53
CA LEU A 72 -3.83 -0.91 -6.27
C LEU A 72 -2.55 -0.71 -5.46
N TYR A 73 -2.37 -1.49 -4.41
CA TYR A 73 -1.21 -1.45 -3.51
C TYR A 73 -0.63 -2.86 -3.34
N PHE A 74 0.65 -3.05 -3.67
CA PHE A 74 1.36 -4.30 -3.42
C PHE A 74 2.88 -4.09 -3.32
N PRO A 75 3.59 -4.88 -2.49
CA PRO A 75 5.05 -4.85 -2.45
C PRO A 75 5.67 -5.60 -3.64
N LEU A 76 6.87 -5.19 -4.07
CA LEU A 76 7.65 -5.85 -5.12
C LEU A 76 8.75 -6.78 -4.56
N ALA A 77 8.57 -7.28 -3.34
CA ALA A 77 9.52 -8.15 -2.66
C ALA A 77 9.71 -9.49 -3.38
N LYS A 78 10.93 -9.76 -3.87
CA LYS A 78 11.33 -11.07 -4.44
C LYS A 78 11.27 -12.23 -3.43
N SER A 79 11.28 -11.94 -2.14
CA SER A 79 11.32 -12.96 -1.07
C SER A 79 9.95 -13.53 -0.67
N SER A 80 8.85 -13.00 -1.23
CA SER A 80 7.50 -13.45 -0.85
C SER A 80 7.04 -14.62 -1.74
N PRO A 81 6.68 -15.79 -1.17
CA PRO A 81 6.21 -16.98 -1.93
C PRO A 81 4.82 -16.80 -2.56
N GLY A 82 4.22 -15.62 -2.39
CA GLY A 82 2.96 -15.23 -3.01
C GLY A 82 2.84 -13.72 -3.01
N MET A 83 1.96 -13.20 -3.86
CA MET A 83 1.67 -11.78 -3.96
C MET A 83 0.29 -11.49 -3.36
N ILE A 84 0.23 -10.46 -2.53
CA ILE A 84 -1.02 -9.89 -2.02
C ILE A 84 -1.17 -8.49 -2.61
N VAL A 85 -2.29 -8.24 -3.26
CA VAL A 85 -2.64 -6.94 -3.82
C VAL A 85 -3.86 -6.42 -3.09
N MET A 86 -3.77 -5.23 -2.53
CA MET A 86 -4.90 -4.52 -1.96
C MET A 86 -5.44 -3.52 -2.98
N ALA A 87 -6.71 -3.66 -3.33
CA ALA A 87 -7.38 -2.80 -4.28
C ALA A 87 -8.46 -1.98 -3.57
N CYS A 88 -8.36 -0.65 -3.64
CA CYS A 88 -9.19 0.28 -2.88
C CYS A 88 -9.98 1.22 -3.79
N ASN A 89 -11.17 1.61 -3.35
CA ASN A 89 -12.02 2.57 -4.06
C ASN A 89 -11.49 4.01 -3.99
N LYS A 90 -10.65 4.31 -3.00
CA LYS A 90 -10.05 5.62 -2.74
C LYS A 90 -8.56 5.50 -2.49
N ASN A 91 -7.86 6.61 -2.68
CA ASN A 91 -6.45 6.72 -2.34
C ASN A 91 -6.28 6.71 -0.82
N TYR A 92 -5.66 5.64 -0.30
CA TYR A 92 -5.41 5.47 1.13
C TYR A 92 -4.40 6.50 1.69
N ASN A 93 -3.54 7.08 0.83
CA ASN A 93 -2.61 8.13 1.26
C ASN A 93 -3.31 9.45 1.61
N GLN A 94 -4.54 9.64 1.15
CA GLN A 94 -5.32 10.87 1.37
C GLN A 94 -6.59 10.65 2.19
N HIS A 95 -7.04 9.40 2.34
CA HIS A 95 -8.30 9.06 3.02
C HIS A 95 -8.07 7.89 3.98
N GLU A 96 -8.39 8.09 5.26
CA GLU A 96 -8.27 7.04 6.29
C GLU A 96 -9.29 5.91 6.12
N VAL A 97 -10.40 6.16 5.42
CA VAL A 97 -11.47 5.16 5.20
C VAL A 97 -11.65 4.94 3.70
N ALA A 98 -11.15 3.79 3.22
CA ALA A 98 -11.33 3.29 1.86
C ALA A 98 -11.91 1.87 1.90
N ASP A 99 -12.88 1.59 1.03
CA ASP A 99 -13.34 0.21 0.84
C ASP A 99 -12.31 -0.50 -0.03
N CYS A 100 -11.68 -1.52 0.55
CA CYS A 100 -10.66 -2.29 -0.12
C CYS A 100 -11.03 -3.77 -0.21
N LEU A 101 -10.57 -4.41 -1.27
CA LEU A 101 -10.56 -5.86 -1.41
C LEU A 101 -9.13 -6.36 -1.54
N THR A 102 -8.91 -7.63 -1.20
CA THR A 102 -7.60 -8.27 -1.27
C THR A 102 -7.61 -9.35 -2.33
N LEU A 103 -6.66 -9.27 -3.26
CA LEU A 103 -6.36 -10.32 -4.23
C LEU A 103 -5.09 -11.04 -3.78
N SER A 104 -5.19 -12.34 -3.53
CA SER A 104 -4.04 -13.18 -3.18
C SER A 104 -3.68 -14.08 -4.36
N TYR A 105 -2.47 -13.94 -4.86
CA TYR A 105 -1.88 -14.81 -5.86
C TYR A 105 -0.86 -15.70 -5.16
N ARG A 106 -1.11 -17.00 -5.17
CA ARG A 106 -0.09 -17.98 -4.75
C ARG A 106 0.70 -18.38 -5.98
N GLU A 107 2.03 -18.37 -5.91
CA GLU A 107 2.80 -19.04 -6.94
C GLU A 107 2.55 -20.54 -6.80
N VAL A 108 1.86 -21.11 -7.77
CA VAL A 108 1.80 -22.56 -7.95
C VAL A 108 3.07 -22.90 -8.72
N ASN A 109 4.05 -23.51 -8.06
CA ASN A 109 5.13 -24.21 -8.77
C ASN A 109 4.46 -25.24 -9.67
N ARG A 110 4.31 -24.90 -10.95
CA ARG A 110 4.11 -25.91 -12.00
C ARG A 110 5.51 -26.24 -12.48
N ASP A 111 6.09 -27.21 -11.79
CA ASP A 111 7.23 -28.00 -12.29
C ASP A 111 6.85 -28.67 -13.63
#